data_AF-A0A959JTD1-F1
#
_entry.id   AF-A0A959JTD1-F1
#
_cell.length_a   1.000
_cell.length_b   1.000
_cell.length_c   1.000
_cell.angle_alpha   90.00
_cell.angle_beta   90.00
_cell.angle_gamma   90.00
#
_symmetry.space_group_name_H-M   'P 1'
#
loop_
_entity.id
_entity.type
_entity.pdbx_description
1 polymer ?
#
loop_
_entity_poly.entity_id
_entity_poly.type
_entity_poly.pdbx_seq_one_letter_code
_entity_poly.pdbx_strand_id
1 'polypeptide(L)'
;MNVRLLLVAFGAIFILFSIVGCRKNIGEQFGSNSSEFTAEEQATLGSAILANMESRPDRFPFLDKDQNWEAYSYLQDSLLEPLVYGSPLQYRLDFDWQVHIIQDDAVDNAFALPGGHVVIYTGLLKYLEGNDEASSVLAHEIAYTDNEIII
;
A
#
# COMPACT_ATOMS: atom_id res chain seq x y z
N MET A 1 -9.02 10.84 66.99
CA MET A 1 -8.88 11.00 65.53
C MET A 1 -8.78 9.61 64.93
N ASN A 2 -9.86 9.13 64.29
CA ASN A 2 -10.03 7.72 63.95
C ASN A 2 -9.28 7.37 62.65
N VAL A 3 -8.25 6.54 62.76
CA VAL A 3 -7.42 6.05 61.62
C VAL A 3 -8.28 5.40 60.52
N ARG A 4 -9.42 4.81 60.89
CA ARG A 4 -10.41 4.26 59.95
C ARG A 4 -11.08 5.32 59.06
N LEU A 5 -11.31 6.53 59.56
CA LEU A 5 -11.89 7.63 58.78
C LEU A 5 -10.85 8.21 57.80
N LEU A 6 -9.58 8.20 58.19
CA LEU A 6 -8.46 8.65 57.36
C LEU A 6 -8.20 7.69 56.17
N LEU A 7 -8.26 6.38 56.40
CA LEU A 7 -8.11 5.35 55.37
C LEU A 7 -9.24 5.39 54.33
N VAL A 8 -10.48 5.64 54.75
CA VAL A 8 -11.63 5.77 53.82
C VAL A 8 -11.51 7.04 52.98
N ALA A 9 -11.07 8.15 53.58
CA ALA A 9 -10.85 9.41 52.87
C ALA A 9 -9.71 9.29 51.82
N PHE A 10 -8.60 8.62 52.15
CA PHE A 10 -7.52 8.38 51.20
C PHE A 10 -7.93 7.42 50.07
N GLY A 11 -8.72 6.38 50.37
CA GLY A 11 -9.23 5.45 49.35
C GLY A 11 -10.22 6.10 48.36
N ALA A 12 -11.09 7.00 48.84
CA ALA A 12 -12.04 7.71 47.98
C ALA A 12 -11.35 8.74 47.06
N ILE A 13 -10.28 9.39 47.55
CA ILE A 13 -9.47 10.34 46.76
C ILE A 13 -8.68 9.60 45.66
N PHE A 14 -8.20 8.39 45.92
CA PHE A 14 -7.47 7.59 44.94
C PHE A 14 -8.38 7.07 43.81
N ILE A 15 -9.64 6.77 44.10
CA ILE A 15 -10.63 6.33 43.10
C ILE A 15 -11.10 7.50 42.22
N LEU A 16 -11.16 8.73 42.77
CA LEU A 16 -11.49 9.92 41.98
C LEU A 16 -10.37 10.34 41.00
N PHE A 17 -9.13 9.91 41.21
CA PHE A 17 -7.99 10.25 40.36
C PHE A 17 -7.84 9.31 39.14
N SER A 18 -8.44 8.12 39.17
CA SER A 18 -8.38 7.13 38.07
C SER A 18 -9.32 7.43 36.89
N ILE A 19 -10.19 8.44 37.00
CA ILE A 19 -11.14 8.84 35.95
C ILE A 19 -10.68 10.06 35.14
N VAL A 20 -9.53 10.65 35.46
CA VAL A 20 -8.86 11.66 34.63
C VAL A 20 -7.78 10.99 33.78
N GLY A 21 -8.18 9.96 33.04
CA GLY A 21 -7.44 9.52 31.87
C GLY A 21 -7.67 10.57 30.78
N CYS A 22 -6.69 11.42 30.52
CA CYS A 22 -6.69 12.29 29.34
C CYS A 22 -6.99 11.43 28.11
N ARG A 23 -8.21 11.56 27.58
CA ARG A 23 -8.51 11.11 26.22
C ARG A 23 -7.65 11.98 25.32
N LYS A 24 -6.49 11.48 24.93
CA LYS A 24 -5.69 12.12 23.91
C LYS A 24 -6.52 11.99 22.63
N ASN A 25 -7.31 13.02 22.30
CA ASN A 25 -7.77 13.21 20.94
C ASN A 25 -6.50 13.45 20.13
N ILE A 26 -5.90 12.37 19.63
CA ILE A 26 -4.81 12.39 18.65
C ILE A 26 -5.42 12.46 17.24
N GLY A 27 -6.50 13.19 17.10
CA GLY A 27 -7.17 13.47 15.83
C GLY A 27 -7.59 14.91 15.86
N GLU A 28 -6.63 15.80 15.63
CA GLU A 28 -6.79 17.22 15.25
C GLU A 28 -5.45 17.95 15.46
N GLN A 29 -4.34 17.47 14.87
CA GLN A 29 -3.14 18.32 14.74
C GLN A 29 -2.10 17.89 13.69
N PHE A 30 -2.55 17.33 12.58
CA PHE A 30 -1.89 17.58 11.30
C PHE A 30 -2.98 18.10 10.37
N GLY A 31 -2.76 19.29 9.82
CA GLY A 31 -3.78 20.04 9.10
C GLY A 31 -4.34 19.25 7.93
N SER A 32 -5.65 18.99 8.00
CA SER A 32 -6.51 18.79 6.84
C SER A 32 -6.45 20.05 5.98
N ASN A 33 -5.43 20.10 5.13
CA ASN A 33 -5.25 21.03 4.02
C ASN A 33 -4.36 20.37 2.94
N SER A 34 -4.38 19.04 2.83
CA SER A 34 -4.12 18.38 1.55
C SER A 34 -5.47 18.29 0.86
N SER A 35 -5.57 18.93 -0.30
CA SER A 35 -6.40 18.41 -1.38
C SER A 35 -5.87 17.00 -1.67
N GLU A 36 -6.30 15.99 -0.92
CA GLU A 36 -6.04 14.59 -1.23
C GLU A 36 -6.60 14.32 -2.62
N PHE A 37 -5.75 13.80 -3.52
CA PHE A 37 -6.18 13.46 -4.87
C PHE A 37 -7.31 12.44 -4.77
N THR A 38 -8.41 12.69 -5.47
CA THR A 38 -9.47 11.70 -5.63
C THR A 38 -8.93 10.43 -6.31
N ALA A 39 -9.59 9.29 -6.11
CA ALA A 39 -9.17 8.04 -6.76
C ALA A 39 -9.07 8.19 -8.30
N GLU A 40 -9.99 8.95 -8.91
CA GLU A 40 -9.94 9.25 -10.35
C GLU A 40 -8.72 10.08 -10.76
N GLU A 41 -8.35 11.09 -9.96
CA GLU A 41 -7.14 11.88 -10.20
C GLU A 41 -5.87 11.04 -10.01
N GLN A 42 -5.85 10.14 -9.02
CA GLN A 42 -4.76 9.18 -8.82
C GLN A 42 -4.63 8.24 -10.02
N ALA A 43 -5.74 7.68 -10.51
CA ALA A 43 -5.77 6.84 -11.70
C ALA A 43 -5.25 7.59 -12.95
N THR A 44 -5.71 8.83 -13.13
CA THR A 44 -5.27 9.70 -14.23
C THR A 44 -3.77 9.99 -14.16
N LEU A 45 -3.26 10.32 -12.97
CA LEU A 45 -1.85 10.56 -12.75
C LEU A 45 -1.00 9.32 -13.01
N GLY A 46 -1.44 8.16 -12.50
CA GLY A 46 -0.81 6.86 -12.72
C GLY A 46 -0.63 6.52 -14.19
N SER A 47 -1.72 6.61 -14.94
CA SER A 47 -1.72 6.36 -16.38
C SER A 47 -0.80 7.33 -17.13
N ALA A 48 -0.76 8.61 -16.73
CA ALA A 48 0.14 9.60 -17.34
C ALA A 48 1.62 9.30 -17.05
N ILE A 49 1.95 8.85 -15.83
CA ILE A 49 3.31 8.44 -15.47
C ILE A 49 3.71 7.20 -16.26
N LEU A 50 2.84 6.18 -16.31
CA LEU A 50 3.08 4.95 -17.06
C LEU A 50 3.33 5.25 -18.55
N ALA A 51 2.47 6.06 -19.18
CA ALA A 51 2.66 6.46 -20.57
C ALA A 51 3.98 7.23 -20.79
N ASN A 52 4.43 8.04 -19.82
CA ASN A 52 5.73 8.69 -19.90
C ASN A 52 6.89 7.68 -19.83
N MET A 53 6.76 6.65 -19.01
CA MET A 53 7.76 5.59 -18.93
C MET A 53 7.81 4.76 -20.21
N GLU A 54 6.65 4.33 -20.73
CA GLU A 54 6.53 3.58 -21.99
C GLU A 54 7.10 4.36 -23.19
N SER A 55 7.05 5.69 -23.16
CA SER A 55 7.66 6.55 -24.19
C SER A 55 9.20 6.53 -24.20
N ARG A 56 9.84 5.86 -23.22
CA ARG A 56 11.30 5.80 -23.02
C ARG A 56 11.77 4.35 -22.91
N PRO A 57 11.68 3.55 -23.98
CA PRO A 57 12.10 2.14 -23.97
C PRO A 57 13.61 1.96 -23.73
N ASP A 58 14.42 3.00 -23.93
CA ASP A 58 15.84 3.04 -23.57
C ASP A 58 16.08 3.03 -22.06
N ARG A 59 15.09 3.47 -21.27
CA ARG A 59 15.16 3.51 -19.80
C ARG A 59 14.24 2.48 -19.13
N PHE A 60 13.08 2.23 -19.73
CA PHE A 60 12.06 1.34 -19.21
C PHE A 60 11.64 0.37 -20.32
N PRO A 61 12.45 -0.66 -20.60
CA PRO A 61 12.13 -1.66 -21.60
C PRO A 61 11.01 -2.58 -21.10
N PHE A 62 9.75 -2.12 -21.16
CA PHE A 62 8.60 -2.94 -20.80
C PHE A 62 8.50 -4.17 -21.71
N LEU A 63 8.24 -5.34 -21.12
CA LEU A 63 7.98 -6.57 -21.85
C LEU A 63 6.65 -6.46 -22.59
N ASP A 64 6.68 -6.81 -23.87
CA ASP A 64 5.49 -6.93 -24.71
C ASP A 64 4.51 -7.97 -24.11
N LYS A 65 3.26 -7.55 -23.88
CA LYS A 65 2.24 -8.40 -23.22
C LYS A 65 1.82 -9.57 -24.09
N ASP A 66 1.73 -9.39 -25.40
CA ASP A 66 1.27 -10.44 -26.33
C ASP A 66 2.31 -11.57 -26.44
N GLN A 67 3.59 -11.21 -26.45
CA GLN A 67 4.70 -12.16 -26.53
C GLN A 67 4.97 -12.86 -25.19
N ASN A 68 4.64 -12.22 -24.06
CA ASN A 68 4.95 -12.72 -22.71
C ASN A 68 3.68 -12.99 -21.89
N TRP A 69 2.58 -13.33 -22.56
CA TRP A 69 1.26 -13.47 -21.94
C TRP A 69 1.22 -14.45 -20.76
N GLU A 70 2.05 -15.51 -20.77
CA GLU A 70 2.10 -16.49 -19.67
C GLU A 70 2.63 -15.86 -18.38
N ALA A 71 3.68 -15.03 -18.48
CA ALA A 71 4.21 -14.31 -17.33
C ALA A 71 3.21 -13.27 -16.81
N TYR A 72 2.55 -12.56 -17.73
CA TYR A 72 1.52 -11.59 -17.37
C TYR A 72 0.30 -12.26 -16.73
N SER A 73 -0.24 -13.33 -17.31
CA SER A 73 -1.38 -14.08 -16.75
C SER A 73 -1.04 -14.70 -15.39
N TYR A 74 0.18 -15.19 -15.22
CA TYR A 74 0.62 -15.68 -13.91
C TYR A 74 0.64 -14.55 -12.86
N LEU A 75 1.33 -13.44 -13.12
CA LEU A 75 1.42 -12.34 -12.15
C LEU A 75 0.08 -11.63 -11.93
N GLN A 76 -0.68 -11.39 -13.00
CA GLN A 76 -1.97 -10.70 -12.95
C GLN A 76 -3.05 -11.61 -12.36
N ASP A 77 -3.38 -12.69 -13.04
CA ASP A 77 -4.59 -13.48 -12.75
C ASP A 77 -4.35 -14.43 -11.56
N SER A 78 -3.15 -15.00 -11.46
CA SER A 78 -2.87 -16.01 -10.42
C SER A 78 -2.40 -15.42 -9.10
N LEU A 79 -1.80 -14.21 -9.11
CA LEU A 79 -1.24 -13.59 -7.91
C LEU A 79 -1.92 -12.25 -7.55
N LEU A 80 -1.86 -11.24 -8.43
CA LEU A 80 -2.34 -9.89 -8.13
C LEU A 80 -3.85 -9.87 -7.85
N GLU A 81 -4.66 -10.46 -8.73
CA GLU A 81 -6.12 -10.44 -8.59
C GLU A 81 -6.61 -11.09 -7.28
N PRO A 82 -6.13 -12.29 -6.87
CA PRO A 82 -6.47 -12.84 -5.56
C PRO A 82 -6.10 -11.93 -4.39
N LEU A 83 -4.98 -11.22 -4.46
CA LEU A 83 -4.56 -10.29 -3.41
C LEU A 83 -5.49 -9.07 -3.35
N VAL A 84 -5.80 -8.47 -4.50
CA VAL A 84 -6.66 -7.29 -4.61
C VAL A 84 -8.09 -7.63 -4.19
N TYR A 85 -8.68 -8.66 -4.79
CA TYR A 85 -10.10 -8.99 -4.60
C TYR A 85 -10.36 -9.83 -3.33
N GLY A 86 -9.34 -10.49 -2.78
CA GLY A 86 -9.40 -11.20 -1.51
C GLY A 86 -9.19 -10.32 -0.28
N SER A 87 -8.71 -9.08 -0.44
CA SER A 87 -8.36 -8.17 0.66
C SER A 87 -9.34 -7.00 0.81
N PRO A 88 -9.48 -6.42 2.03
CA PRO A 88 -10.32 -5.26 2.27
C PRO A 88 -9.59 -3.94 1.94
N LEU A 89 -9.19 -3.77 0.68
CA LEU A 89 -8.50 -2.57 0.18
C LEU A 89 -9.48 -1.39 0.01
N GLN A 90 -9.03 -0.17 0.30
CA GLN A 90 -9.80 1.07 0.16
C GLN A 90 -10.17 1.35 -1.30
N TYR A 91 -9.20 1.29 -2.21
CA TYR A 91 -9.36 1.64 -3.63
C TYR A 91 -9.55 0.43 -4.54
N ARG A 92 -9.93 -0.71 -3.96
CA ARG A 92 -10.08 -1.98 -4.65
C ARG A 92 -10.89 -1.91 -5.95
N LEU A 93 -11.98 -1.12 -5.92
CA LEU A 93 -12.95 -1.02 -7.02
C LEU A 93 -12.78 0.27 -7.82
N ASP A 94 -11.90 1.17 -7.38
CA ASP A 94 -11.67 2.47 -8.01
C ASP A 94 -10.51 2.41 -9.02
N PHE A 95 -9.56 1.50 -8.81
CA PHE A 95 -8.38 1.33 -9.64
C PHE A 95 -8.47 0.12 -10.56
N ASP A 96 -7.89 0.25 -11.75
CA ASP A 96 -7.63 -0.86 -12.66
C ASP A 96 -6.27 -1.47 -12.33
N TRP A 97 -6.29 -2.40 -11.38
CA TRP A 97 -5.09 -3.04 -10.85
C TRP A 97 -4.39 -3.87 -11.92
N GLN A 98 -3.18 -3.47 -12.29
CA GLN A 98 -2.44 -4.09 -13.39
C GLN A 98 -0.96 -4.28 -13.07
N VAL A 99 -0.42 -5.43 -13.45
CA VAL A 99 1.03 -5.67 -13.46
C VAL A 99 1.66 -5.22 -14.78
N HIS A 100 2.84 -4.60 -14.67
CA HIS A 100 3.72 -4.27 -15.78
C HIS A 100 5.11 -4.81 -15.51
N ILE A 101 5.76 -5.42 -16.51
CA ILE A 101 7.07 -6.04 -16.34
C ILE A 101 8.11 -5.25 -17.12
N ILE A 102 9.19 -4.82 -16.47
CA ILE A 102 10.34 -4.19 -17.12
C ILE A 102 11.47 -5.22 -17.26
N GLN A 103 12.00 -5.37 -18.47
CA GLN A 103 13.11 -6.27 -18.77
C GLN A 103 14.45 -5.63 -18.44
N ASP A 104 14.83 -5.68 -17.17
CA ASP A 104 16.17 -5.35 -16.71
C ASP A 104 16.59 -6.32 -15.61
N ASP A 105 17.51 -7.22 -15.96
CA ASP A 105 18.00 -8.28 -15.07
C ASP A 105 19.04 -7.77 -14.05
N ALA A 106 19.49 -6.51 -14.17
CA ALA A 106 20.41 -5.89 -13.23
C ALA A 106 19.69 -5.12 -12.11
N VAL A 107 18.36 -5.02 -12.18
CA VAL A 107 17.54 -4.25 -11.24
C VAL A 107 16.63 -5.18 -10.45
N ASP A 108 16.87 -5.24 -9.14
CA ASP A 108 16.13 -6.09 -8.21
C ASP A 108 15.07 -5.26 -7.50
N ASN A 109 14.07 -4.80 -8.24
CA ASN A 109 13.05 -3.92 -7.69
C ASN A 109 11.62 -4.25 -8.15
N ALA A 110 10.65 -3.76 -7.37
CA ALA A 110 9.26 -3.57 -7.74
C ALA A 110 8.79 -2.25 -7.13
N PHE A 111 7.78 -1.63 -7.73
CA PHE A 111 7.18 -0.41 -7.19
C PHE A 111 5.76 -0.27 -7.74
N ALA A 112 4.95 0.57 -7.13
CA ALA A 112 3.64 0.91 -7.67
C ALA A 112 3.53 2.39 -8.07
N LEU A 113 2.74 2.63 -9.11
CA LEU A 113 2.28 3.97 -9.48
C LEU A 113 0.88 4.19 -8.90
N PRO A 114 0.47 5.47 -8.71
CA PRO A 114 -0.93 5.79 -8.43
C PRO A 114 -1.89 5.08 -9.39
N GLY A 115 -3.11 4.78 -8.95
CA GLY A 115 -4.10 4.16 -9.84
C GLY A 115 -4.00 2.65 -10.04
N GLY A 116 -3.19 1.95 -9.24
CA GLY A 116 -3.16 0.48 -9.24
C GLY A 116 -2.18 -0.17 -10.21
N HIS A 117 -1.23 0.57 -10.78
CA HIS A 117 -0.21 0.00 -11.66
C HIS A 117 0.98 -0.51 -10.84
N VAL A 118 1.17 -1.82 -10.77
CA VAL A 118 2.31 -2.46 -10.10
C VAL A 118 3.37 -2.79 -11.15
N VAL A 119 4.57 -2.26 -11.00
CA VAL A 119 5.70 -2.47 -11.91
C VAL A 119 6.73 -3.38 -11.23
N ILE A 120 7.17 -4.41 -11.93
CA ILE A 120 8.19 -5.35 -11.44
C ILE A 120 9.30 -5.56 -12.47
N TYR A 121 10.54 -5.61 -12.01
CA TYR A 121 11.69 -5.86 -12.89
C TYR A 121 12.00 -7.36 -13.00
N THR A 122 12.48 -7.79 -14.16
CA THR A 122 12.91 -9.19 -14.37
C THR A 122 14.08 -9.59 -13.47
N GLY A 123 14.93 -8.64 -13.05
CA GLY A 123 15.97 -8.88 -12.04
C GLY A 123 15.38 -9.44 -10.75
N LEU A 124 14.37 -8.77 -10.18
CA LEU A 124 13.69 -9.24 -8.97
C LEU A 124 13.01 -10.60 -9.18
N LEU A 125 12.28 -10.78 -10.28
CA LEU A 125 11.55 -12.03 -10.56
C LEU A 125 12.44 -13.28 -10.53
N LYS A 126 13.72 -13.17 -10.88
CA LYS A 126 14.67 -14.29 -10.88
C LYS A 126 15.06 -14.77 -9.49
N TYR A 127 14.84 -13.97 -8.47
CA TYR A 127 15.13 -14.30 -7.08
C TYR A 127 13.92 -14.87 -6.33
N LEU A 128 12.73 -14.78 -6.89
CA LEU A 128 11.49 -15.24 -6.25
C LEU A 128 11.32 -16.74 -6.53
N GLU A 129 11.46 -17.57 -5.50
CA GLU A 129 11.47 -19.03 -5.62
C GLU A 129 10.08 -19.68 -5.56
N GLY A 130 9.01 -18.88 -5.68
CA GLY A 130 7.65 -19.38 -5.79
C GLY A 130 6.55 -18.34 -5.56
N ASN A 131 5.31 -18.83 -5.54
CA ASN A 131 4.11 -18.01 -5.44
C ASN A 131 4.10 -17.13 -4.17
N ASP A 132 4.56 -17.65 -3.04
CA ASP A 132 4.47 -16.96 -1.75
C ASP A 132 5.37 -15.72 -1.72
N GLU A 133 6.59 -15.84 -2.24
CA GLU A 133 7.56 -14.73 -2.31
C GLU A 133 7.09 -13.68 -3.32
N ALA A 134 6.65 -14.10 -4.50
CA ALA A 134 6.08 -13.20 -5.50
C ALA A 134 4.83 -12.47 -4.98
N SER A 135 3.93 -13.20 -4.32
CA SER A 135 2.73 -12.62 -3.71
C SER A 135 3.07 -11.65 -2.58
N SER A 136 4.11 -11.92 -1.79
CA SER A 136 4.56 -11.01 -0.74
C SER A 136 5.07 -9.68 -1.31
N VAL A 137 5.82 -9.71 -2.41
CA VAL A 137 6.28 -8.48 -3.10
C VAL A 137 5.08 -7.72 -3.67
N LEU A 138 4.18 -8.39 -4.38
CA LEU A 138 2.98 -7.73 -4.94
C LEU A 138 2.09 -7.15 -3.84
N ALA A 139 1.88 -7.87 -2.74
CA ALA A 139 1.09 -7.39 -1.61
C ALA A 139 1.71 -6.15 -0.94
N HIS A 140 3.04 -6.08 -0.87
CA HIS A 140 3.77 -4.91 -0.36
C HIS A 140 3.47 -3.67 -1.21
N GLU A 141 3.56 -3.80 -2.54
CA GLU A 141 3.30 -2.70 -3.48
C GLU A 141 1.82 -2.31 -3.56
N ILE A 142 0.90 -3.28 -3.46
CA ILE A 142 -0.54 -3.02 -3.35
C ILE A 142 -0.84 -2.18 -2.10
N ALA A 143 -0.25 -2.54 -0.96
CA ALA A 143 -0.47 -1.82 0.29
C ALA A 143 0.03 -0.38 0.22
N TYR A 144 1.15 -0.12 -0.47
CA TYR A 144 1.63 1.24 -0.71
C TYR A 144 0.62 2.07 -1.49
N THR A 145 0.11 1.51 -2.58
CA THR A 145 -0.88 2.18 -3.44
C THR A 145 -2.19 2.43 -2.71
N ASP A 146 -2.69 1.43 -1.98
CA ASP A 146 -3.98 1.51 -1.29
C ASP A 146 -3.98 2.49 -0.10
N ASN A 147 -2.82 2.65 0.55
CA ASN A 147 -2.64 3.59 1.66
C ASN A 147 -2.06 4.95 1.23
N GLU A 148 -1.95 5.21 -0.07
CA GLU A 148 -1.38 6.45 -0.64
C GLU A 148 0.05 6.76 -0.19
N ILE A 149 0.82 5.73 0.17
CA ILE A 149 2.22 5.83 0.56
C ILE A 149 3.05 5.52 -0.69
N ILE A 150 3.55 6.55 -1.35
CA ILE A 150 4.45 6.40 -2.51
C ILE A 150 5.90 6.53 -2.02
N ILE A 151 6.73 5.52 -2.28
CA ILE A 151 8.20 5.53 -2.04
C ILE A 151 8.98 5.60 -3.34
#